data_AF-A0A2S9GM89-F1
#
_entry.id   AF-A0A2S9GM89-F1
#
_cell.length_a   1.000
_cell.length_b   1.000
_cell.length_c   1.000
_cell.angle_alpha   90.00
_cell.angle_beta   90.00
_cell.angle_gamma   90.00
#
_symmetry.space_group_name_H-M   'P 1'
#
loop_
_entity.id
_entity.type
_entity.pdbx_description
1 polymer ?
#
loop_
_entity_poly.entity_id
_entity_poly.type
_entity_poly.pdbx_seq_one_letter_code
_entity_poly.pdbx_strand_id
1 'polypeptide(L)' 'CDGTKTMIDTLVLCTGFDLWEANIPAIEIIGRDARNLGKWWRENKFQAYEGLTVPLFPNLITQASPYAWVGMSWFDTVEY' A
#
# COMPACT_ATOMS: atom_id res chain seq x y z
N CYS A 1 -29.92 14.62 -4.96
CA CYS A 1 -29.65 14.67 -6.40
C CYS A 1 -30.76 15.48 -7.05
N ASP A 2 -30.41 16.47 -7.88
CA ASP A 2 -31.35 17.41 -8.50
C ASP A 2 -31.92 16.92 -9.85
N GLY A 3 -31.54 15.72 -10.29
CA GLY A 3 -32.05 15.06 -11.49
C GLY A 3 -31.45 15.57 -12.80
N THR A 4 -30.47 16.47 -12.75
CA THR A 4 -29.83 17.03 -13.94
C THR A 4 -28.88 16.03 -14.60
N LYS A 5 -28.77 16.09 -15.94
CA LYS A 5 -27.85 15.26 -16.73
C LYS A 5 -26.85 16.17 -17.45
N THR A 6 -25.56 15.86 -17.33
CA THR A 6 -24.49 16.52 -18.09
C THR A 6 -24.08 15.64 -19.26
N MET A 7 -24.16 16.17 -20.48
CA MET A 7 -23.68 15.48 -21.68
C MET A 7 -22.16 15.65 -21.77
N ILE A 8 -21.44 14.54 -21.88
CA ILE A 8 -19.97 14.52 -22.02
C ILE A 8 -19.57 13.47 -23.07
N ASP A 9 -18.49 13.75 -23.80
CA ASP A 9 -17.91 12.79 -24.73
C ASP A 9 -16.93 11.83 -24.05
N THR A 10 -16.29 12.27 -22.96
CA THR A 10 -15.29 11.48 -22.21
C THR A 10 -15.25 11.89 -20.74
N LEU A 11 -15.05 10.91 -19.86
CA LEU A 11 -14.84 11.10 -18.42
C LEU A 11 -13.45 10.57 -18.03
N VAL A 12 -12.64 11.42 -17.39
CA VAL A 12 -11.36 11.02 -16.80
C VAL A 12 -11.46 11.10 -15.29
N LEU A 13 -11.19 10.00 -14.59
CA LEU A 13 -11.25 9.92 -13.14
C LEU A 13 -9.87 10.17 -12.54
N CYS A 14 -9.63 11.42 -12.12
CA CYS A 14 -8.42 11.83 -11.41
C CYS A 14 -8.59 11.76 -9.89
N THR A 15 -9.18 10.69 -9.37
CA THR A 15 -9.55 10.56 -7.95
C THR A 15 -8.41 10.09 -7.03
N GLY A 16 -7.21 9.88 -7.57
CA GLY A 16 -6.05 9.40 -6.82
C GLY A 16 -6.13 7.91 -6.48
N PHE A 17 -5.50 7.52 -5.37
CA PHE A 17 -5.36 6.13 -4.92
C PHE A 17 -5.72 5.98 -3.44
N ASP A 18 -6.36 4.87 -3.08
CA ASP A 18 -6.51 4.44 -1.69
C ASP A 18 -5.40 3.43 -1.36
N LEU A 19 -4.52 3.77 -0.42
CA LEU A 19 -3.41 2.92 0.00
C LEU A 19 -3.66 2.25 1.34
N TRP A 20 -4.29 2.96 2.27
CA TRP A 20 -4.32 2.58 3.69
C TRP A 20 -5.53 1.73 4.04
N GLU A 21 -6.67 1.95 3.39
CA GLU A 21 -7.90 1.23 3.74
C GLU A 21 -8.02 -0.06 2.92
N ALA A 22 -7.84 0.03 1.60
CA ALA A 22 -8.11 -1.09 0.72
C ALA A 22 -6.87 -1.90 0.27
N ASN A 23 -5.72 -1.25 0.07
CA ASN A 23 -4.80 -1.72 -0.99
C ASN A 23 -3.42 -2.19 -0.53
N ILE A 24 -3.09 -2.08 0.76
CA ILE A 24 -1.81 -2.56 1.31
C ILE A 24 -2.04 -3.71 2.32
N PRO A 25 -1.50 -4.92 2.06
CA PRO A 25 -0.79 -5.34 0.85
C PRO A 25 -1.76 -5.63 -0.32
N ALA A 26 -1.33 -5.36 -1.55
CA ALA A 26 -2.16 -5.53 -2.76
C ALA A 26 -2.43 -7.01 -3.11
N ILE A 27 -1.58 -7.90 -2.60
CA ILE A 27 -1.71 -9.35 -2.73
C ILE A 27 -1.69 -9.97 -1.34
N GLU A 28 -2.28 -11.16 -1.21
CA GLU A 28 -2.21 -11.90 0.04
C GLU A 28 -0.77 -12.36 0.33
N ILE A 29 -0.30 -12.04 1.54
CA ILE A 29 1.02 -12.42 2.02
C ILE A 29 0.85 -13.15 3.35
N ILE A 30 1.31 -14.40 3.39
CA ILE A 30 1.26 -15.29 4.56
C ILE A 30 2.67 -15.52 5.10
N GLY A 31 2.88 -15.18 6.37
CA GLY A 31 4.14 -15.33 7.09
C GLY A 31 4.15 -16.54 8.03
N ARG A 32 4.99 -16.48 9.07
CA ARG A 32 5.06 -17.52 10.11
C ARG A 32 3.70 -17.73 10.78
N ASP A 33 3.44 -18.97 11.17
CA ASP A 33 2.22 -19.37 11.89
C ASP A 33 0.93 -19.05 11.11
N ALA A 34 0.99 -19.12 9.77
CA ALA A 34 -0.12 -18.78 8.86
C ALA A 34 -0.65 -17.34 9.03
N ARG A 35 0.19 -16.43 9.53
CA ARG A 35 -0.18 -15.03 9.77
C ARG A 35 -0.35 -14.27 8.46
N ASN A 36 -1.51 -13.65 8.27
CA ASN A 36 -1.77 -12.77 7.12
C ASN A 36 -1.28 -11.34 7.41
N LEU A 37 -0.44 -10.79 6.52
CA LEU A 37 0.19 -9.47 6.70
C LEU A 37 -0.82 -8.32 6.76
N GLY A 38 -1.81 -8.31 5.87
CA GLY A 38 -2.82 -7.26 5.82
C GLY A 38 -3.70 -7.21 7.07
N LYS A 39 -4.06 -8.37 7.62
CA LYS A 39 -4.75 -8.45 8.92
C LYS A 39 -3.85 -7.95 10.05
N TRP A 40 -2.59 -8.39 10.06
CA TRP A 40 -1.64 -8.03 11.09
C TRP A 40 -1.39 -6.52 11.18
N TRP A 41 -1.22 -5.82 10.05
CA TRP A 41 -1.08 -4.36 10.03
C TRP A 41 -2.32 -3.62 10.54
N ARG A 42 -3.53 -4.09 10.21
CA ARG A 42 -4.78 -3.49 10.69
C ARG A 42 -4.96 -3.66 12.20
N GLU A 43 -4.55 -4.80 12.74
CA GLU A 43 -4.64 -5.10 14.18
C GLU A 43 -3.53 -4.43 15.00
N ASN A 44 -2.33 -4.31 14.45
CA ASN A 44 -1.12 -3.89 15.18
C ASN A 44 -0.64 -2.49 14.80
N LYS A 45 -1.41 -1.77 13.98
CA LYS A 45 -1.01 -0.56 13.25
C LYS A 45 0.04 -0.84 12.19
N PHE A 46 -0.05 -0.08 11.10
CA PHE A 46 0.91 -0.12 10.02
C PHE A 46 2.32 0.13 10.56
N GLN A 47 3.25 -0.76 10.24
CA GLN A 47 4.65 -0.69 10.71
C GLN A 47 5.56 -1.54 9.85
N ALA A 48 6.80 -1.08 9.69
CA ALA A 48 7.91 -1.82 9.08
C ALA A 48 9.22 -1.37 9.73
N TYR A 49 10.15 -2.30 9.89
CA TYR A 49 11.51 -2.04 10.31
C TYR A 49 12.33 -1.52 9.13
N GLU A 50 12.95 -0.34 9.31
CA GLU A 50 13.64 0.43 8.27
C GLU A 50 12.79 0.64 7.00
N GLY A 51 11.45 0.66 7.15
CA GLY A 51 10.54 0.77 6.00
C GLY A 51 10.58 -0.41 5.02
N LEU A 52 11.27 -1.51 5.34
CA LEU A 52 11.57 -2.59 4.39
C LEU A 52 11.12 -3.98 4.85
N THR A 53 11.15 -4.25 6.15
CA THR A 53 10.90 -5.60 6.70
C THR A 53 9.85 -5.59 7.79
N VAL A 54 9.14 -6.69 7.98
CA VAL A 54 8.08 -6.81 8.98
C VAL A 54 8.37 -8.02 9.87
N PRO A 55 8.29 -7.90 11.21
CA PRO A 55 8.50 -9.05 12.08
C PRO A 55 7.51 -10.17 11.75
N LEU A 56 7.97 -11.43 11.89
CA LEU A 56 7.17 -12.64 11.63
C LEU A 56 6.97 -12.99 10.13
N PHE A 57 7.51 -12.17 9.22
CA PHE A 57 7.55 -12.42 7.78
C PHE A 57 9.02 -12.60 7.32
N PRO A 58 9.65 -13.76 7.60
CA PRO A 58 11.06 -13.98 7.29
C PRO A 58 11.32 -13.96 5.79
N ASN A 59 12.47 -13.45 5.37
CA ASN A 59 12.89 -13.32 3.97
C ASN A 59 11.91 -12.52 3.08
N LEU A 60 11.02 -11.73 3.67
CA LEU A 60 10.19 -10.75 2.98
C LEU A 60 10.84 -9.37 3.11
N ILE A 61 11.35 -8.86 1.99
CA ILE A 61 11.87 -7.50 1.87
C ILE A 61 10.98 -6.78 0.87
N THR A 62 10.34 -5.69 1.30
CA THR A 62 9.39 -4.95 0.48
C THR A 62 9.50 -3.46 0.73
N GLN A 63 9.67 -2.71 -0.35
CA GLN A 63 9.73 -1.26 -0.35
C GLN A 63 8.34 -0.62 -0.49
N ALA A 64 7.30 -1.41 -0.79
CA ALA A 64 5.89 -1.00 -0.74
C ALA A 64 5.30 -1.16 0.68
N SER A 65 6.12 -0.93 1.71
CA SER A 65 5.72 -1.08 3.11
C SER A 65 5.36 0.25 3.75
N PRO A 66 4.64 0.25 4.88
CA PRO A 66 4.38 1.45 5.63
C PRO A 66 5.66 2.18 5.99
N TYR A 67 5.66 3.50 5.78
CA TYR A 67 6.77 4.39 6.14
C TYR A 67 8.10 4.08 5.42
N ALA A 68 8.06 3.34 4.32
CA ALA A 68 9.19 3.27 3.40
C ALA A 68 9.57 4.68 2.92
N TRP A 69 10.86 4.98 2.90
CA TRP A 69 11.34 6.24 2.34
C TRP A 69 11.11 6.21 0.82
N VAL A 70 10.62 7.31 0.27
CA VAL A 70 10.65 7.57 -1.17
C VAL A 70 11.20 8.99 -1.28
N GLY A 71 12.42 9.12 -1.78
CA GLY A 71 13.19 10.37 -1.80
C GLY A 71 12.63 11.42 -2.74
N MET A 72 13.50 12.01 -3.58
CA MET A 72 13.04 12.91 -4.65
C MET A 72 12.27 12.14 -5.72
N SER A 73 12.66 10.89 -5.99
CA SER A 73 11.94 9.97 -6.87
C SER A 73 12.01 8.53 -6.37
N TRP A 74 11.08 7.70 -6.87
CA TRP A 74 11.15 6.25 -6.65
C TRP A 74 12.46 5.66 -7.18
N PHE A 75 12.96 6.15 -8.32
CA PHE A 75 14.19 5.65 -8.94
C PHE A 75 15.39 5.90 -8.02
N ASP A 76 15.52 7.10 -7.45
CA ASP A 76 16.60 7.41 -6.51
C ASP A 76 16.56 6.50 -5.28
N THR A 77 15.35 6.12 -4.86
CA THR A 77 15.11 5.30 -3.66
C THR A 77 15.47 3.83 -3.87
N VAL A 78 15.27 3.30 -5.08
CA VAL A 78 15.56 1.88 -5.38
C VAL A 78 17.05 1.68 -5.69
N GLU A 79 17.70 2.69 -6.26
CA GLU A 79 19.05 2.57 -6.79
C GLU A 79 20.15 2.95 -5.77
N TYR A 80 19.86 3.89 -4.87
CA TYR A 80 20.80 4.43 -3.88
C TYR A 80 20.37 4.15 -2.44
#